data_AF-A0A375B9P5-F1
#
_entry.id   AF-A0A375B9P5-F1
#
_cell.length_a   1.000
_cell.length_b   1.000
_cell.length_c   1.000
_cell.angle_alpha   90.00
_cell.angle_beta   90.00
_cell.angle_gamma   90.00
#
_symmetry.space_group_name_H-M   'P 1'
#
loop_
_entity.id
_entity.type
_entity.pdbx_description
1 polymer ?
#
loop_
_entity_poly.entity_id
_entity_poly.type
_entity_poly.pdbx_seq_one_letter_code
_entity_poly.pdbx_strand_id
1 'polypeptide(L)'
;MSERFVPPSLDDFKRKVKYLRSLVGKASLRASRAYEVTARVCGHRSWYELNKVLKSATPQLIIWDEDLDRSELMRRREVQVSILMEEAGVAKSEAERILDLVRISSRGQCEVATPETDADVNAQFDALRDEHVEPKTPPVPLVIYRKRRIPGE
;
A
#
# COMPACT_ATOMS: atom_id res chain seq x y z
N MET A 1 25.58 3.04 9.51
CA MET A 1 24.68 3.43 8.42
C MET A 1 23.74 2.27 8.08
N SER A 2 22.58 2.25 8.73
CA SER A 2 21.58 1.20 8.52
C SER A 2 20.56 1.65 7.47
N GLU A 3 21.01 1.63 6.21
CA GLU A 3 20.14 1.84 5.04
C GLU A 3 19.07 0.76 4.93
N ARG A 4 19.33 -0.41 5.52
CA ARG A 4 18.43 -1.54 5.52
C ARG A 4 17.49 -1.49 6.71
N PHE A 5 16.22 -1.68 6.43
CA PHE A 5 15.17 -1.90 7.41
C PHE A 5 14.69 -3.35 7.30
N VAL A 6 14.50 -4.01 8.44
CA VAL A 6 13.88 -5.33 8.50
C VAL A 6 12.52 -5.15 9.18
N PRO A 7 11.40 -5.43 8.49
CA PRO A 7 10.07 -5.41 9.10
C PRO A 7 10.00 -6.37 10.29
N PRO A 8 9.18 -6.07 11.31
CA PRO A 8 9.08 -6.89 12.52
C PRO A 8 8.47 -8.28 12.25
N SER A 9 7.64 -8.41 11.22
CA SER A 9 7.04 -9.67 10.84
C SER A 9 6.70 -9.72 9.35
N LEU A 10 6.51 -10.95 8.87
CA LEU A 10 6.02 -11.20 7.51
C LEU A 10 4.64 -10.58 7.28
N ASP A 11 3.75 -10.64 8.27
CA ASP A 11 2.39 -10.14 8.12
C ASP A 11 2.35 -8.61 8.12
N ASP A 12 3.18 -7.95 8.93
CA ASP A 12 3.33 -6.50 8.88
C ASP A 12 3.82 -6.06 7.50
N PHE A 13 4.85 -6.73 6.98
CA PHE A 13 5.35 -6.47 5.64
C PHE A 13 4.27 -6.65 4.57
N LYS A 14 3.52 -7.76 4.59
CA LYS A 14 2.43 -8.02 3.64
C LYS A 14 1.34 -6.95 3.69
N ARG A 15 0.97 -6.47 4.88
CA ARG A 15 -0.01 -5.37 5.02
C ARG A 15 0.51 -4.10 4.35
N LYS A 16 1.77 -3.73 4.60
CA LYS A 16 2.39 -2.55 3.98
C LYS A 16 2.54 -2.69 2.46
N VAL A 17 2.87 -3.88 1.95
CA VAL A 17 2.89 -4.18 0.50
C VAL A 17 1.51 -3.96 -0.13
N LYS A 18 0.45 -4.49 0.49
CA LYS A 18 -0.92 -4.31 0.00
C LYS A 18 -1.29 -2.83 -0.04
N TYR A 19 -0.92 -2.08 1.00
CA TYR A 19 -1.22 -0.67 1.11
C TYR A 19 -0.45 0.19 0.10
N LEU A 20 0.86 -0.07 -0.08
CA LEU A 20 1.65 0.55 -1.14
C LEU A 20 1.04 0.28 -2.51
N ARG A 21 0.67 -0.97 -2.80
CA ARG A 21 0.06 -1.35 -4.07
C ARG A 21 -1.28 -0.65 -4.32
N SER A 22 -2.08 -0.39 -3.28
CA SER A 22 -3.30 0.39 -3.45
C SER A 22 -3.05 1.84 -3.80
N LEU A 23 -2.03 2.46 -3.19
CA LEU A 23 -1.70 3.87 -3.44
C LEU A 23 -1.11 4.08 -4.84
N VAL A 24 -0.22 3.19 -5.29
CA VAL A 24 0.35 3.22 -6.66
C VAL A 24 -0.68 2.82 -7.72
N GLY A 25 -1.69 2.05 -7.33
CA GLY A 25 -2.71 1.51 -8.23
C GLY A 25 -2.46 0.06 -8.60
N LYS A 26 -3.50 -0.77 -8.44
CA LYS A 26 -3.46 -2.23 -8.64
C LYS A 26 -3.12 -2.65 -10.08
N ALA A 27 -3.42 -1.79 -11.06
CA ALA A 27 -3.16 -2.00 -12.48
C ALA A 27 -1.70 -1.68 -12.86
N SER A 28 -1.15 -0.62 -12.26
CA SER A 28 0.23 -0.16 -12.49
C SER A 28 1.25 -1.10 -11.84
N LEU A 29 0.94 -1.60 -10.63
CA LEU A 29 1.84 -2.46 -9.87
C LEU A 29 1.22 -3.84 -9.63
N ARG A 30 1.71 -4.85 -10.36
CA ARG A 30 1.33 -6.26 -10.14
C ARG A 30 1.72 -6.71 -8.73
N ALA A 31 0.97 -7.66 -8.17
CA ALA A 31 1.18 -8.12 -6.80
C ALA A 31 2.62 -8.59 -6.54
N SER A 32 3.17 -9.48 -7.38
CA SER A 32 4.55 -9.97 -7.24
C SER A 32 5.58 -8.83 -7.28
N ARG A 33 5.39 -7.87 -8.20
CA ARG A 33 6.26 -6.71 -8.30
C ARG A 33 6.18 -5.81 -7.07
N ALA A 34 5.00 -5.66 -6.46
CA ALA A 34 4.85 -4.90 -5.22
C ALA A 34 5.68 -5.48 -4.06
N TYR A 35 5.80 -6.80 -3.95
CA TYR A 35 6.70 -7.43 -2.97
C TYR A 35 8.17 -7.07 -3.25
N GLU A 36 8.60 -7.15 -4.51
CA GLU A 36 9.98 -6.79 -4.89
C GLU A 36 10.27 -5.32 -4.61
N VAL A 37 9.37 -4.42 -5.03
CA VAL A 37 9.53 -2.97 -4.80
C VAL A 37 9.58 -2.67 -3.32
N THR A 38 8.66 -3.20 -2.52
CA THR A 38 8.64 -2.93 -1.07
C THR A 38 9.89 -3.50 -0.38
N ALA A 39 10.40 -4.66 -0.81
CA ALA A 39 11.65 -5.21 -0.30
C ALA A 39 12.86 -4.32 -0.63
N ARG A 40 12.90 -3.75 -1.84
CA ARG A 40 13.91 -2.77 -2.26
C ARG A 40 13.80 -1.48 -1.46
N VAL A 41 12.60 -0.97 -1.22
CA VAL A 41 12.36 0.20 -0.36
C VAL A 41 12.84 -0.06 1.08
N CYS A 42 12.75 -1.30 1.57
CA CYS A 42 13.37 -1.71 2.84
C CYS A 42 14.92 -1.85 2.76
N GLY A 43 15.55 -1.60 1.61
CA GLY A 43 17.00 -1.70 1.40
C GLY A 43 17.52 -3.11 1.05
N HIS A 44 16.65 -4.05 0.70
CA HIS A 44 17.04 -5.43 0.33
C HIS A 44 17.06 -5.60 -1.19
N ARG A 45 17.93 -6.47 -1.73
CA ARG A 45 18.08 -6.60 -3.20
C ARG A 45 16.84 -7.21 -3.85
N SER A 46 16.16 -8.08 -3.13
CA SER A 46 14.96 -8.79 -3.59
C SER A 46 14.04 -9.18 -2.44
N TRP A 47 12.80 -9.48 -2.79
CA TRP A 47 11.85 -10.10 -1.87
C TRP A 47 12.37 -11.43 -1.31
N TYR A 48 13.06 -12.23 -2.12
CA TYR A 48 13.60 -13.51 -1.69
C TYR A 48 14.61 -13.39 -0.54
N GLU A 49 15.52 -12.41 -0.62
CA GLU A 49 16.48 -12.14 0.46
C GLU A 49 15.78 -11.70 1.74
N LEU A 50 14.85 -10.74 1.64
CA LEU A 50 14.10 -10.27 2.79
C LEU A 50 13.26 -11.38 3.43
N ASN A 51 12.59 -12.19 2.61
CA ASN A 51 11.76 -13.30 3.09
C ASN A 51 12.58 -14.38 3.81
N LYS A 52 13.84 -14.62 3.40
CA LYS A 52 14.75 -15.49 4.16
C LYS A 52 15.06 -14.92 5.53
N VAL A 53 15.33 -13.62 5.60
CA VAL A 53 15.61 -12.92 6.87
C VAL A 53 14.39 -12.98 7.79
N LEU A 54 13.20 -12.69 7.29
CA LEU A 54 11.94 -12.73 8.04
C LEU A 54 11.57 -14.14 8.54
N LYS A 55 12.03 -15.19 7.86
CA LYS A 55 11.82 -16.59 8.27
C LYS A 55 12.96 -17.15 9.13
N SER A 56 14.04 -16.40 9.31
CA SER A 56 15.16 -16.85 10.14
C SER A 56 14.75 -16.87 11.61
N ALA A 57 15.20 -17.88 12.35
CA ALA A 57 15.01 -17.94 13.80
C ALA A 57 15.89 -16.94 14.56
N THR A 58 16.85 -16.32 13.87
CA THR A 58 17.76 -15.34 14.45
C THR A 58 17.05 -13.99 14.60
N PRO A 59 17.01 -13.42 15.82
CA PRO A 59 16.48 -12.07 16.02
C PRO A 59 17.24 -11.07 15.15
N GLN A 60 16.49 -10.29 14.38
CA GLN A 60 17.06 -9.23 13.56
C GLN A 60 16.99 -7.92 14.34
N LEU A 61 18.06 -7.13 14.29
CA LEU A 61 18.03 -5.78 14.85
C LEU A 61 17.13 -4.91 13.97
N ILE A 62 16.03 -4.43 14.53
CA ILE A 62 15.11 -3.51 13.86
C ILE A 62 15.46 -2.09 14.30
N ILE A 63 15.89 -1.26 13.36
CA ILE A 63 16.19 0.15 13.59
C ILE A 63 15.10 0.97 12.94
N TRP A 64 14.21 1.49 13.78
CA TRP A 64 13.07 2.28 13.35
C TRP A 64 13.52 3.67 12.90
N ASP A 65 12.69 4.34 12.11
CA ASP A 65 12.94 5.72 11.68
C ASP A 65 13.08 6.67 12.88
N GLU A 66 12.33 6.40 13.97
CA GLU A 66 12.38 7.17 15.22
C GLU A 66 13.70 6.98 15.98
N ASP A 67 14.43 5.90 15.72
CA ASP A 67 15.71 5.59 16.38
C ASP A 67 16.93 6.10 15.58
N LEU A 68 16.70 6.65 14.38
CA LEU A 68 17.76 7.21 13.54
C LEU A 68 18.04 8.67 13.87
N ASP A 69 19.29 9.07 13.71
CA ASP A 69 19.60 10.50 13.67
C ASP A 69 19.00 11.16 12.41
N ARG A 70 18.91 12.49 12.44
CA ARG A 70 18.30 13.26 11.34
C ARG A 70 19.00 13.01 10.00
N SER A 71 20.32 12.85 10.00
CA SER A 71 21.11 12.65 8.78
C SER A 71 20.88 11.27 8.17
N GLU A 72 20.83 10.22 9.01
CA GLU A 72 20.54 8.86 8.61
C GLU A 72 19.10 8.70 8.14
N LEU A 73 18.15 9.35 8.82
CA LEU A 73 16.74 9.35 8.42
C LEU A 73 16.56 9.99 7.04
N MET A 74 17.19 11.14 6.80
CA MET A 74 17.16 11.83 5.50
C MET A 74 17.74 10.94 4.40
N ARG A 75 18.89 10.30 4.64
CA ARG A 75 19.50 9.37 3.67
C ARG A 75 18.60 8.18 3.38
N ARG A 76 18.01 7.56 4.41
CA ARG A 76 17.07 6.45 4.24
C ARG A 76 15.87 6.88 3.40
N ARG A 77 15.28 8.04 3.72
CA ARG A 77 14.17 8.64 2.96
C ARG A 77 14.54 8.86 1.49
N GLU A 78 15.69 9.45 1.20
CA GLU A 78 16.15 9.69 -0.17
C GLU A 78 16.26 8.40 -0.99
N VAL A 79 16.85 7.35 -0.42
CA VAL A 79 16.95 6.04 -1.06
C VAL A 79 15.56 5.44 -1.31
N GLN A 80 14.69 5.48 -0.32
CA GLN A 80 13.31 4.98 -0.44
C GLN A 80 12.52 5.70 -1.54
N VAL A 81 12.66 7.02 -1.63
CA VAL A 81 12.03 7.84 -2.67
C VAL A 81 12.59 7.48 -4.05
N SER A 82 13.90 7.38 -4.20
CA SER A 82 14.54 7.01 -5.48
C SER A 82 14.02 5.68 -6.00
N ILE A 83 13.92 4.68 -5.11
CA ILE A 83 13.44 3.34 -5.48
C ILE A 83 11.98 3.37 -5.93
N LEU A 84 11.11 4.13 -5.25
CA LEU A 84 9.72 4.26 -5.68
C LEU A 84 9.61 4.94 -7.05
N MET A 85 10.38 6.00 -7.28
CA MET A 85 10.39 6.67 -8.58
C MET A 85 10.85 5.74 -9.70
N GLU A 86 11.97 5.04 -9.50
CA GLU A 86 12.58 4.17 -10.51
C GLU A 86 11.73 2.92 -10.77
N GLU A 87 11.20 2.29 -9.72
CA GLU A 87 10.63 0.95 -9.82
C GLU A 87 9.11 0.93 -9.93
N ALA A 88 8.44 1.92 -9.32
CA ALA A 88 6.98 2.09 -9.40
C ALA A 88 6.57 3.18 -10.41
N GLY A 89 7.53 3.95 -10.95
CA GLY A 89 7.26 4.96 -11.98
C GLY A 89 6.46 6.16 -11.48
N VAL A 90 6.45 6.41 -10.17
CA VAL A 90 5.73 7.53 -9.56
C VAL A 90 6.56 8.81 -9.53
N ALA A 91 5.91 9.96 -9.52
CA ALA A 91 6.60 11.24 -9.36
C ALA A 91 7.24 11.36 -7.96
N LYS A 92 8.28 12.19 -7.82
CA LYS A 92 8.97 12.38 -6.53
C LYS A 92 8.02 12.77 -5.38
N SER A 93 7.15 13.75 -5.62
CA SER A 93 6.16 14.21 -4.64
C SER A 93 5.16 13.12 -4.25
N GLU A 94 4.82 12.25 -5.19
CA GLU A 94 3.94 11.10 -4.96
C GLU A 94 4.66 10.01 -4.17
N ALA A 95 5.92 9.72 -4.48
CA ALA A 95 6.76 8.79 -3.72
C ALA A 95 6.90 9.23 -2.25
N GLU A 96 7.19 10.52 -2.01
CA GLU A 96 7.26 11.09 -0.67
C GLU A 96 5.93 10.91 0.09
N ARG A 97 4.80 11.25 -0.55
CA ARG A 97 3.46 11.06 0.01
C ARG A 97 3.15 9.60 0.32
N ILE A 98 3.52 8.67 -0.56
CA ILE A 98 3.34 7.23 -0.34
C ILE A 98 4.13 6.77 0.88
N LEU A 99 5.37 7.22 1.05
CA LEU A 99 6.17 6.85 2.22
C LEU A 99 5.58 7.39 3.53
N ASP A 100 5.04 8.62 3.51
CA ASP A 100 4.36 9.21 4.67
C ASP A 100 3.12 8.42 5.08
N LEU A 101 2.37 7.89 4.11
CA LEU A 101 1.17 7.11 4.35
C LEU A 101 1.51 5.68 4.80
N VAL A 102 2.38 4.98 4.06
CA VAL A 102 2.67 3.57 4.32
C VAL A 102 3.53 3.39 5.57
N ARG A 103 4.33 4.40 5.95
CA ARG A 103 5.22 4.39 7.13
C ARG A 103 6.03 3.10 7.21
N ILE A 104 6.75 2.77 6.13
CA ILE A 104 7.40 1.46 5.94
C ILE A 104 8.33 1.09 7.09
N SER A 105 9.18 2.02 7.50
CA SER A 105 10.22 1.82 8.51
C SER A 105 9.94 2.54 9.83
N SER A 106 8.75 3.11 10.01
CA SER A 106 8.34 3.80 11.23
C SER A 106 7.55 2.88 12.13
N ARG A 107 7.60 3.12 13.45
CA ARG A 107 6.67 2.49 14.39
C ARG A 107 5.28 3.03 14.09
N GLY A 108 4.47 2.25 13.38
CA GLY A 108 3.03 2.51 13.32
C GLY A 108 2.49 2.60 14.74
N GLN A 109 1.36 3.30 14.93
CA GLN A 109 0.56 3.08 16.14
C GLN A 109 0.07 1.62 16.05
N CYS A 110 0.88 0.70 16.55
CA CYS A 110 0.46 -0.65 16.83
C CYS A 110 -0.43 -0.50 18.06
N GLU A 111 -1.69 -0.15 17.84
CA GLU A 111 -2.70 -0.37 18.88
C GLU A 111 -2.60 -1.84 19.27
N VAL A 112 -2.34 -2.02 20.56
CA VAL A 112 -2.20 -3.30 21.23
C VAL A 112 -3.34 -4.20 20.77
N ALA A 113 -3.00 -5.23 19.99
CA ALA A 113 -3.96 -6.24 19.59
C ALA A 113 -4.48 -6.93 20.87
N THR A 114 -5.68 -6.54 21.28
CA THR A 114 -6.54 -7.45 22.03
C THR A 114 -6.87 -8.61 21.10
N PRO A 115 -6.78 -9.88 21.55
CA PRO A 115 -7.05 -10.99 20.68
C PRO A 115 -8.56 -11.15 20.62
N GLU A 116 -9.18 -10.74 19.51
CA GLU A 116 -10.36 -11.40 18.95
C GLU A 116 -10.85 -10.66 17.69
N THR A 117 -11.34 -11.44 16.74
CA THR A 117 -11.97 -11.08 15.45
C THR A 117 -11.06 -10.70 14.26
N ASP A 118 -10.82 -11.72 13.43
CA ASP A 118 -10.20 -11.74 12.10
C ASP A 118 -11.09 -11.09 11.02
N ALA A 119 -11.56 -9.87 11.25
CA ALA A 119 -12.31 -9.13 10.25
C ALA A 119 -11.90 -7.67 10.29
N ASP A 120 -11.72 -7.10 9.10
CA ASP A 120 -11.77 -5.65 8.88
C ASP A 120 -10.45 -4.88 8.85
N VAL A 121 -9.57 -5.26 7.91
CA VAL A 121 -8.63 -4.29 7.28
C VAL A 121 -9.25 -3.68 6.01
N ASN A 122 -10.53 -3.96 5.74
CA ASN A 122 -11.22 -3.55 4.53
C ASN A 122 -12.03 -2.25 4.73
N ALA A 123 -12.55 -1.95 5.93
CA ALA A 123 -13.33 -0.73 6.15
C ALA A 123 -12.53 0.58 6.08
N GLN A 124 -11.24 0.57 6.40
CA GLN A 124 -10.41 1.78 6.24
C GLN A 124 -10.17 2.13 4.76
N PHE A 125 -10.53 1.24 3.84
CA PHE A 125 -10.35 1.40 2.40
C PHE A 125 -11.53 2.10 1.71
N ASP A 126 -12.74 2.06 2.29
CA ASP A 126 -13.93 2.69 1.69
C ASP A 126 -14.11 4.17 2.06
N ALA A 127 -13.47 4.66 3.12
CA ALA A 127 -13.63 6.04 3.57
C ALA A 127 -12.90 7.11 2.72
N LEU A 128 -12.10 6.72 1.72
CA LEU A 128 -11.35 7.64 0.84
C LEU A 128 -11.83 7.65 -0.61
N ARG A 129 -12.97 7.01 -0.93
CA ARG A 129 -13.54 6.95 -2.29
C ARG A 129 -14.74 7.86 -2.54
N ASP A 130 -15.09 8.72 -1.58
CA ASP A 130 -16.29 9.57 -1.68
C ASP A 130 -15.92 11.04 -1.50
N GLU A 131 -15.15 11.60 -2.42
CA GLU A 131 -15.25 13.02 -2.71
C GLU A 131 -14.78 13.29 -4.15
N HIS A 132 -15.63 14.02 -4.90
CA HIS A 132 -15.46 14.51 -6.27
C HIS A 132 -15.61 13.44 -7.37
N VAL A 133 -16.62 13.45 -8.26
CA VAL A 133 -17.29 14.56 -8.98
C VAL A 133 -18.62 14.06 -9.57
N GLU A 134 -19.73 14.79 -9.41
CA GLU A 134 -20.93 14.63 -10.26
C GLU A 134 -21.22 15.98 -10.96
N PRO A 135 -21.11 16.09 -12.29
CA PRO A 135 -21.76 17.16 -13.04
C PRO A 135 -23.14 16.68 -13.48
N LYS A 136 -24.18 17.24 -12.88
CA LYS A 136 -25.59 17.05 -13.27
C LYS A 136 -25.91 17.79 -14.57
N THR A 137 -26.41 17.06 -15.56
CA THR A 137 -27.19 17.58 -16.70
C THR A 137 -28.32 16.59 -17.06
N PRO A 138 -29.44 17.03 -17.66
CA PRO A 138 -30.81 16.78 -17.18
C PRO A 138 -31.53 15.59 -17.86
N PRO A 139 -32.75 15.20 -17.41
CA PRO A 139 -33.39 13.95 -17.79
C PRO A 139 -34.11 14.05 -19.14
N VAL A 140 -33.88 13.08 -20.02
CA VAL A 140 -34.69 12.86 -21.23
C VAL A 140 -35.83 11.89 -20.88
N PRO A 141 -37.09 12.17 -21.25
CA PRO A 141 -38.25 11.38 -20.84
C PRO A 141 -38.36 10.05 -21.60
N LEU A 142 -38.57 8.96 -20.86
CA LEU A 142 -38.89 7.64 -21.40
C LEU A 142 -40.31 7.62 -21.99
N VAL A 143 -40.38 7.59 -23.32
CA VAL A 143 -41.63 7.37 -24.06
C VAL A 143 -42.01 5.89 -23.96
N ILE A 144 -43.26 5.68 -23.56
CA ILE A 144 -43.94 4.41 -23.29
C ILE A 144 -44.34 3.75 -24.62
N TYR A 145 -44.11 2.45 -24.80
CA TYR A 145 -44.91 1.65 -25.74
C TYR A 145 -45.52 0.43 -25.04
N ARG A 146 -46.83 0.53 -24.81
CA ARG A 146 -47.73 -0.63 -24.63
C ARG A 146 -47.82 -1.38 -25.95
N LYS A 147 -47.66 -2.71 -25.94
CA LYS A 147 -48.21 -3.57 -27.00
C LYS A 147 -49.10 -4.64 -26.38
N ARG A 148 -50.38 -4.62 -26.76
CA ARG A 148 -51.41 -5.57 -26.33
C ARG A 148 -51.34 -6.87 -27.17
N ARG A 149 -51.81 -7.94 -26.52
CA ARG A 149 -52.06 -9.35 -26.91
C ARG A 149 -52.48 -9.61 -28.36
N ILE A 150 -52.22 -10.84 -28.84
CA ILE A 150 -53.19 -11.72 -29.55
C ILE A 150 -52.92 -13.21 -29.17
N PRO A 151 -53.94 -14.09 -29.07
CA PRO A 151 -53.89 -15.44 -28.48
C PRO A 151 -53.83 -16.60 -29.49
N GLY A 152 -53.53 -17.81 -28.98
CA GLY A 152 -54.01 -19.09 -29.52
C GLY A 152 -53.08 -19.85 -30.47
N GLU A 153 -52.60 -21.02 -30.05
CA GLU A 153 -53.01 -22.35 -30.53
C GLU A 153 -52.68 -23.40 -29.47
#